data_AF-A0A845G2R8-F1
#
_entry.id   AF-A0A845G2R8-F1
#
_cell.length_a   1.000
_cell.length_b   1.000
_cell.length_c   1.000
_cell.angle_alpha   90.00
_cell.angle_beta   90.00
_cell.angle_gamma   90.00
#
_symmetry.space_group_name_H-M   'P 1'
#
loop_
_entity.id
_entity.type
_entity.pdbx_description
1 polymer ?
#
loop_
_entity_poly.entity_id
_entity_poly.type
_entity_poly.pdbx_seq_one_letter_code
_entity_poly.pdbx_strand_id
1 'polypeptide(L)'
;MSTTTLDADIAAAPPQAVPEAEREVVPAPAPAKRPRAPSRERTFGTKVAGQPAFVLHSYPYKETSLIIDLFTRDFGRVALIAKGAKRPHSQLRGVLQTFQPLSSSWVGKSELRTLTEAEWVGGMLPLEKTALLCGFYLNELLVKLLARDDAHPRLFDHYVATLNQLAHNEPPPIVLRKFERALLKETGVAAELTRCTDTRRTVQADVVYVVDPERGPRPERAADPWPRVAGKTLLDMEREDYQDAATQAQSKQLMRFLLAHHLGGAPLNTRQILIDLMQL
;
A
#
# COMPACT_ATOMS: atom_id res chain seq x y z
N MET A 1 31.90 -93.39 -20.12
CA MET A 1 30.66 -93.87 -19.49
C MET A 1 29.55 -93.01 -20.09
N SER A 2 28.99 -93.41 -21.24
CA SER A 2 27.83 -94.31 -21.40
C SER A 2 26.58 -93.62 -20.82
N THR A 3 25.45 -93.43 -21.49
CA THR A 3 24.74 -94.22 -22.53
C THR A 3 23.54 -93.33 -22.97
N THR A 4 23.25 -93.13 -24.27
CA THR A 4 22.12 -93.73 -25.04
C THR A 4 20.94 -94.20 -24.15
N THR A 5 19.65 -93.93 -24.37
CA THR A 5 18.82 -94.24 -25.56
C THR A 5 17.34 -93.90 -25.28
N LEU A 6 16.61 -93.58 -26.36
CA LEU A 6 15.25 -94.01 -26.75
C LEU A 6 13.95 -93.39 -26.18
N ASP A 7 13.22 -92.84 -27.15
CA ASP A 7 11.77 -92.77 -27.45
C ASP A 7 10.73 -93.43 -26.52
N ALA A 8 9.59 -92.74 -26.41
CA ALA A 8 8.27 -93.37 -26.50
C ALA A 8 7.19 -92.35 -26.94
N ASP A 9 6.71 -92.53 -28.16
CA ASP A 9 5.48 -92.00 -28.74
C ASP A 9 4.25 -92.69 -28.09
N ILE A 10 3.24 -91.93 -27.67
CA ILE A 10 1.87 -92.45 -27.46
C ILE A 10 0.86 -91.44 -28.03
N ALA A 11 0.11 -91.90 -29.02
CA ALA A 11 -0.98 -91.21 -29.70
C ALA A 11 -2.36 -91.62 -29.15
N ALA A 12 -3.40 -90.87 -29.57
CA ALA A 12 -4.87 -91.07 -29.47
C ALA A 12 -5.56 -90.38 -28.27
N ALA A 13 -6.70 -89.66 -28.37
CA ALA A 13 -7.71 -89.40 -29.40
C ALA A 13 -8.58 -88.15 -28.98
N PRO A 14 -9.44 -87.57 -29.85
CA PRO A 14 -10.06 -86.23 -29.72
C PRO A 14 -11.55 -86.28 -29.26
N PRO A 15 -12.39 -85.25 -29.50
CA PRO A 15 -12.42 -83.90 -28.93
C PRO A 15 -13.74 -83.65 -28.13
N GLN A 16 -13.79 -82.62 -27.28
CA GLN A 16 -15.08 -82.07 -26.81
C GLN A 16 -15.08 -80.55 -26.90
N ALA A 17 -16.02 -80.03 -27.68
CA ALA A 17 -16.31 -78.61 -27.86
C ALA A 17 -17.27 -78.13 -26.77
N VAL A 18 -16.94 -76.99 -26.16
CA VAL A 18 -17.80 -76.18 -25.29
C VAL A 18 -17.37 -74.70 -25.46
N PRO A 19 -18.22 -73.70 -25.21
CA PRO A 19 -18.69 -72.74 -26.20
C PRO A 19 -17.91 -71.41 -26.17
N GLU A 20 -18.05 -70.64 -27.25
CA GLU A 20 -17.52 -69.28 -27.41
C GLU A 20 -18.00 -68.35 -26.28
N ALA A 21 -17.04 -67.87 -25.48
CA ALA A 21 -17.24 -66.72 -24.60
C ALA A 21 -16.86 -65.44 -25.36
N GLU A 22 -17.82 -64.52 -25.45
CA GLU A 22 -17.67 -63.18 -26.01
C GLU A 22 -16.47 -62.47 -25.39
N ARG A 23 -15.52 -62.05 -26.23
CA ARG A 23 -14.38 -61.23 -25.83
C ARG A 23 -14.84 -59.79 -25.66
N GLU A 24 -14.93 -59.35 -24.41
CA GLU A 24 -15.07 -57.95 -24.04
C GLU A 24 -13.82 -57.17 -24.51
N VAL A 25 -13.99 -56.27 -25.49
CA VAL A 25 -12.92 -55.46 -26.05
C VAL A 25 -12.63 -54.29 -25.11
N VAL A 26 -11.57 -54.40 -24.31
CA VAL A 26 -11.02 -53.28 -23.53
C VAL A 26 -10.34 -52.29 -24.49
N PRO A 27 -10.68 -50.98 -24.49
CA PRO A 27 -10.05 -50.02 -25.38
C PRO A 27 -8.59 -49.76 -24.96
N ALA A 28 -7.69 -49.74 -25.95
CA ALA A 28 -6.28 -49.45 -25.76
C ALA A 28 -6.06 -48.03 -25.19
N PRO A 29 -5.08 -47.83 -24.30
CA PRO A 29 -4.79 -46.52 -23.73
C PRO A 29 -4.26 -45.56 -24.81
N ALA A 30 -4.78 -44.33 -24.79
CA ALA A 30 -4.39 -43.26 -25.71
C ALA A 30 -2.88 -42.95 -25.63
N PRO A 31 -2.22 -42.59 -26.76
CA PRO A 31 -0.79 -42.34 -26.78
C PRO A 31 -0.42 -41.11 -25.93
N ALA A 32 0.60 -41.27 -25.09
CA ALA A 32 1.14 -40.22 -24.25
C ALA A 32 1.60 -39.02 -25.11
N LYS A 33 1.12 -37.82 -24.77
CA LYS A 33 1.50 -36.57 -25.43
C LYS A 33 2.99 -36.31 -25.22
N ARG A 34 3.74 -36.18 -26.32
CA ARG A 34 5.16 -35.79 -26.31
C ARG A 34 5.34 -34.46 -25.53
N PRO A 35 6.38 -34.33 -24.69
CA PRO A 35 6.67 -33.08 -24.00
C PRO A 35 6.95 -31.98 -25.03
N ARG A 36 6.23 -30.86 -24.91
CA ARG A 36 6.49 -29.64 -25.69
C ARG A 36 7.91 -29.17 -25.39
N ALA A 37 8.67 -28.85 -26.44
CA ALA A 37 9.96 -28.17 -26.32
C ALA A 37 9.82 -26.91 -25.43
N PRO A 38 10.83 -26.56 -24.61
CA PRO A 38 10.74 -25.43 -23.72
C PRO A 38 10.49 -24.17 -24.56
N SER A 39 9.32 -23.57 -24.37
CA SER A 39 9.02 -22.25 -24.92
C SER A 39 10.10 -21.31 -24.41
N ARG A 40 10.85 -20.69 -25.32
CA ARG A 40 11.81 -19.61 -25.04
C ARG A 40 11.28 -18.76 -23.88
N GLU A 41 12.00 -18.79 -22.75
CA GLU A 41 11.66 -18.03 -21.56
C GLU A 41 11.39 -16.59 -21.95
N ARG A 42 10.12 -16.20 -21.96
CA ARG A 42 9.74 -14.80 -21.86
C ARG A 42 10.21 -14.37 -20.49
N THR A 43 11.28 -13.61 -20.46
CA THR A 43 11.89 -13.09 -19.23
C THR A 43 10.81 -12.34 -18.45
N PHE A 44 10.25 -12.96 -17.41
CA PHE A 44 9.15 -12.39 -16.64
C PHE A 44 9.68 -11.16 -15.88
N GLY A 45 9.16 -9.99 -16.25
CA GLY A 45 9.21 -8.79 -15.40
C GLY A 45 8.59 -9.10 -14.05
N THR A 46 9.13 -8.54 -12.96
CA THR A 46 8.65 -8.77 -11.59
C THR A 46 7.13 -8.66 -11.54
N LYS A 47 6.46 -9.79 -11.26
CA LYS A 47 5.01 -9.88 -11.12
C LYS A 47 4.68 -9.74 -9.65
N VAL A 48 3.81 -8.78 -9.33
CA VAL A 48 3.30 -8.54 -8.00
C VAL A 48 1.80 -8.81 -8.02
N ALA A 49 1.29 -9.52 -7.01
CA ALA A 49 -0.10 -9.94 -6.94
C ALA A 49 -0.71 -9.60 -5.58
N GLY A 50 -1.98 -9.21 -5.60
CA GLY A 50 -2.83 -9.12 -4.42
C GLY A 50 -2.36 -8.15 -3.35
N GLN A 51 -1.73 -7.04 -3.72
CA GLN A 51 -1.18 -6.08 -2.76
C GLN A 51 -2.24 -5.13 -2.23
N PRO A 52 -2.37 -4.98 -0.90
CA PRO A 52 -3.20 -3.96 -0.29
C PRO A 52 -2.75 -2.57 -0.76
N ALA A 53 -3.70 -1.79 -1.26
CA ALA A 53 -3.41 -0.50 -1.86
C ALA A 53 -4.57 0.50 -1.72
N PHE A 54 -4.23 1.78 -1.83
CA PHE A 54 -5.18 2.87 -2.03
C PHE A 54 -4.75 3.73 -3.21
N VAL A 55 -5.72 4.20 -4.00
CA VAL A 55 -5.46 5.22 -5.02
C VAL A 55 -5.17 6.54 -4.32
N LEU A 56 -3.99 7.10 -4.56
CA LEU A 56 -3.64 8.46 -4.12
C LEU A 56 -4.14 9.50 -5.11
N HIS A 57 -3.87 9.25 -6.39
CA HIS A 57 -4.17 10.16 -7.49
C HIS A 57 -4.34 9.38 -8.80
N SER A 58 -5.14 9.92 -9.71
CA SER A 58 -5.38 9.34 -11.04
C SER A 58 -5.49 10.44 -12.08
N TYR A 59 -4.88 10.24 -13.25
CA TYR A 59 -4.97 11.19 -14.35
C TYR A 59 -5.16 10.49 -15.70
N PRO A 60 -5.89 11.10 -16.65
CA PRO A 60 -6.07 10.55 -17.98
C PRO A 60 -4.75 10.28 -18.70
N TYR A 61 -4.63 9.10 -19.30
CA TYR A 61 -3.45 8.73 -20.10
C TYR A 61 -3.89 8.04 -21.40
N LYS A 62 -3.55 8.65 -22.54
CA LYS A 62 -4.07 8.24 -23.85
C LYS A 62 -5.62 8.23 -23.87
N GLU A 63 -6.18 7.70 -24.94
CA GLU A 63 -7.62 7.69 -25.18
C GLU A 63 -8.37 6.87 -24.12
N THR A 64 -7.89 5.66 -23.80
CA THR A 64 -8.65 4.68 -22.99
C THR A 64 -8.01 4.32 -21.65
N SER A 65 -6.84 4.87 -21.30
CA SER A 65 -6.09 4.44 -20.10
C SER A 65 -6.02 5.55 -19.03
N LEU A 66 -5.64 5.16 -17.81
CA LEU A 66 -5.29 6.08 -16.73
C LEU A 66 -3.86 5.78 -16.30
N ILE A 67 -3.15 6.79 -15.82
CA ILE A 67 -2.05 6.57 -14.88
C ILE A 67 -2.60 6.80 -13.48
N ILE A 68 -2.26 5.90 -12.57
CA ILE A 68 -2.64 5.94 -11.16
C ILE A 68 -1.38 5.87 -10.30
N ASP A 69 -1.34 6.70 -9.27
CA ASP A 69 -0.38 6.57 -8.18
C ASP A 69 -1.08 5.82 -7.05
N LEU A 70 -0.55 4.64 -6.70
CA LEU A 70 -1.04 3.84 -5.58
C LEU A 70 -0.11 3.99 -4.40
N PHE A 71 -0.67 4.08 -3.20
CA PHE A 71 0.06 3.76 -1.97
C PHE A 71 -0.21 2.30 -1.64
N THR A 72 0.83 1.49 -1.64
CA THR A 72 0.78 0.05 -1.39
C THR A 72 1.53 -0.27 -0.12
N ARG A 73 1.09 -1.31 0.60
CA ARG A 73 1.66 -1.63 1.91
C ARG A 73 3.13 -2.03 1.83
N ASP A 74 3.46 -2.95 0.94
CA ASP A 74 4.78 -3.60 0.93
C ASP A 74 5.70 -3.07 -0.20
N PHE A 75 5.20 -2.22 -1.10
CA PHE A 75 5.97 -1.61 -2.19
C PHE A 75 5.93 -0.08 -2.17
N GLY A 76 5.31 0.52 -1.16
CA GLY A 76 5.26 1.97 -1.03
C GLY A 76 4.43 2.64 -2.12
N ARG A 77 4.87 3.83 -2.53
CA ARG A 77 4.21 4.58 -3.61
C ARG A 77 4.64 4.08 -4.98
N VAL A 78 3.70 3.55 -5.76
CA VAL A 78 3.95 2.99 -7.10
C VAL A 78 3.09 3.65 -8.16
N ALA A 79 3.67 3.92 -9.33
CA ALA A 79 2.94 4.48 -10.48
C ALA A 79 2.58 3.37 -11.48
N LEU A 80 1.30 3.24 -11.81
CA LEU A 80 0.79 2.18 -12.69
C LEU A 80 -0.04 2.76 -13.85
N ILE A 81 0.05 2.11 -15.02
CA ILE A 81 -0.87 2.32 -16.14
C ILE A 81 -2.02 1.33 -16.00
N ALA A 82 -3.23 1.86 -15.85
CA ALA A 82 -4.48 1.10 -15.93
C ALA A 82 -5.02 1.14 -17.36
N LYS A 83 -4.66 0.14 -18.16
CA LYS A 83 -5.03 0.05 -19.58
C LYS A 83 -6.54 -0.19 -19.74
N GLY A 84 -7.19 0.60 -20.59
CA GLY A 84 -8.62 0.45 -20.85
C GLY A 84 -9.54 0.91 -19.71
N ALA A 85 -9.00 1.46 -18.62
CA ALA A 85 -9.76 1.87 -17.44
C ALA A 85 -10.87 2.91 -17.73
N LYS A 86 -10.75 3.68 -18.82
CA LYS A 86 -11.76 4.68 -19.22
C LYS A 86 -12.92 4.09 -20.04
N ARG A 87 -12.83 2.83 -20.49
CA ARG A 87 -13.87 2.21 -21.34
C ARG A 87 -15.18 2.06 -20.54
N PRO A 88 -16.36 2.23 -21.17
CA PRO A 88 -17.65 2.16 -20.47
C PRO A 88 -17.86 0.87 -19.65
N HIS A 89 -17.43 -0.27 -20.18
CA HIS A 89 -17.58 -1.60 -19.54
C HIS A 89 -16.29 -2.11 -18.85
N SER A 90 -15.36 -1.21 -18.54
CA SER A 90 -14.12 -1.59 -17.85
C SER A 90 -14.39 -1.92 -16.39
N GLN A 91 -13.98 -3.11 -15.95
CA GLN A 91 -14.03 -3.50 -14.53
C GLN A 91 -13.18 -2.56 -13.66
N LEU A 92 -12.09 -2.02 -14.20
CA LEU A 92 -11.22 -1.07 -13.49
C LEU A 92 -11.87 0.32 -13.28
N ARG A 93 -12.91 0.68 -14.04
CA ARG A 93 -13.51 2.03 -13.99
C ARG A 93 -14.19 2.29 -12.66
N GLY A 94 -14.91 1.30 -12.14
CA GLY A 94 -15.57 1.38 -10.84
C GLY A 94 -14.58 1.25 -9.69
N VAL A 95 -13.55 0.40 -9.86
CA VAL A 95 -12.66 -0.01 -8.77
C VAL A 95 -11.62 1.05 -8.38
N LEU A 96 -11.12 1.83 -9.34
CA LEU A 96 -10.02 2.78 -9.11
C LEU A 96 -10.49 4.11 -8.47
N GLN A 97 -11.21 4.01 -7.36
CA GLN A 97 -11.67 5.16 -6.57
C GLN A 97 -10.70 5.47 -5.42
N THR A 98 -10.55 6.76 -5.13
CA THR A 98 -9.79 7.26 -3.98
C THR A 98 -10.45 6.82 -2.66
N PHE A 99 -9.64 6.61 -1.62
CA PHE A 99 -10.08 6.25 -0.26
C PHE A 99 -10.80 4.90 -0.11
N GLN A 100 -10.85 4.10 -1.18
CA GLN A 100 -11.35 2.73 -1.11
C GLN A 100 -10.18 1.74 -1.02
N PRO A 101 -10.23 0.74 -0.11
CA PRO A 101 -9.20 -0.27 0.00
C PRO A 101 -9.25 -1.23 -1.18
N LEU A 102 -8.09 -1.42 -1.82
CA LEU A 102 -7.92 -2.25 -3.01
C LEU A 102 -6.97 -3.42 -2.75
N SER A 103 -7.24 -4.54 -3.39
CA SER A 103 -6.24 -5.55 -3.72
C SER A 103 -5.76 -5.27 -5.14
N SER A 104 -4.45 -5.12 -5.36
CA SER A 104 -3.88 -4.70 -6.64
C SER A 104 -2.75 -5.61 -7.10
N SER A 105 -2.75 -5.96 -8.39
CA SER A 105 -1.72 -6.77 -9.03
C SER A 105 -1.14 -6.01 -10.22
N TRP A 106 0.18 -6.10 -10.43
CA TRP A 106 0.85 -5.45 -11.55
C TRP A 106 2.07 -6.21 -12.04
N VAL A 107 2.54 -5.84 -13.23
CA VAL A 107 3.76 -6.36 -13.85
C VAL A 107 4.63 -5.24 -14.38
N GLY A 108 5.94 -5.43 -14.29
CA GLY A 108 6.93 -4.54 -14.90
C GLY A 108 8.13 -4.29 -13.99
N LYS A 109 9.24 -3.85 -14.59
CA LYS A 109 10.48 -3.46 -13.89
C LYS A 109 10.80 -1.96 -14.02
N SER A 110 9.98 -1.22 -14.77
CA SER A 110 10.09 0.23 -14.94
C SER A 110 9.47 0.98 -13.77
N GLU A 111 9.80 2.27 -13.66
CA GLU A 111 9.14 3.26 -12.76
C GLU A 111 7.63 3.34 -12.96
N LEU A 112 7.18 3.18 -14.21
CA LEU A 112 5.77 3.14 -14.58
C LEU A 112 5.42 1.71 -15.01
N ARG A 113 4.65 0.98 -14.19
CA ARG A 113 4.32 -0.44 -14.41
C ARG A 113 2.91 -0.60 -14.98
N THR A 114 2.51 -1.80 -15.35
CA THR A 114 1.15 -2.05 -15.87
C THR A 114 0.30 -2.72 -14.80
N LEU A 115 -0.82 -2.08 -14.43
CA LEU A 115 -1.84 -2.70 -13.58
C LEU A 115 -2.48 -3.86 -14.35
N THR A 116 -2.51 -5.04 -13.73
CA THR A 116 -3.13 -6.24 -14.32
C THR A 116 -4.48 -6.55 -13.70
N GLU A 117 -4.66 -6.22 -12.42
CA GLU A 117 -5.85 -6.54 -11.65
C GLU A 117 -6.03 -5.50 -10.52
N ALA A 118 -7.28 -5.15 -10.25
CA ALA A 118 -7.65 -4.39 -9.07
C ALA A 118 -9.03 -4.86 -8.61
N GLU A 119 -9.18 -5.09 -7.31
CA GLU A 119 -10.42 -5.53 -6.70
C GLU A 119 -10.70 -4.71 -5.43
N TRP A 120 -11.97 -4.41 -5.18
CA TRP A 120 -12.41 -3.81 -3.93
C TRP A 120 -12.38 -4.84 -2.81
N VAL A 121 -11.68 -4.49 -1.72
CA VAL A 121 -11.69 -5.31 -0.50
C VAL A 121 -12.91 -4.99 0.35
N GLY A 122 -13.40 -3.75 0.30
CA GLY A 122 -14.52 -3.28 1.13
C GLY A 122 -14.11 -3.03 2.58
N GLY A 123 -15.11 -2.84 3.45
CA GLY A 123 -14.90 -2.69 4.90
C GLY A 123 -14.54 -1.28 5.38
N MET A 124 -14.59 -0.27 4.52
CA MET A 124 -14.38 1.13 4.89
C MET A 124 -15.59 1.97 4.51
N LEU A 125 -16.06 2.82 5.43
CA LEU A 125 -17.10 3.81 5.15
C LEU A 125 -16.56 4.90 4.20
N PRO A 126 -17.38 5.42 3.28
CA PRO A 126 -16.95 6.51 2.40
C PRO A 126 -16.68 7.79 3.22
N LEU A 127 -15.69 8.57 2.78
CA LEU A 127 -15.43 9.89 3.35
C LEU A 127 -16.42 10.92 2.78
N GLU A 128 -16.97 11.75 3.67
CA GLU A 128 -17.94 12.79 3.29
C GLU A 128 -17.50 14.17 3.81
N LYS A 129 -18.01 15.24 3.17
CA LYS A 129 -17.88 16.62 3.64
C LYS A 129 -16.42 16.99 3.99
N THR A 130 -16.16 17.46 5.20
CA THR A 130 -14.83 17.85 5.68
C THR A 130 -13.86 16.67 5.74
N ALA A 131 -14.34 15.46 6.05
CA ALA A 131 -13.50 14.26 6.08
C ALA A 131 -12.93 13.95 4.69
N LEU A 132 -13.71 14.17 3.63
CA LEU A 132 -13.24 14.01 2.24
C LEU A 132 -12.08 14.96 1.92
N LEU A 133 -12.19 16.22 2.32
CA LEU A 133 -11.11 17.21 2.14
C LEU A 133 -9.86 16.84 2.97
N CYS A 134 -10.05 16.31 4.17
CA CYS A 134 -8.96 15.78 4.99
C CYS A 134 -8.28 14.57 4.30
N GLY A 135 -9.05 13.67 3.69
CA GLY A 135 -8.52 12.56 2.90
C GLY A 135 -7.61 13.05 1.77
N PHE A 136 -8.06 14.04 1.00
CA PHE A 136 -7.25 14.61 -0.08
C PHE A 136 -5.96 15.27 0.43
N TYR A 137 -6.01 15.94 1.58
CA TYR A 137 -4.84 16.50 2.24
C TYR A 137 -3.80 15.40 2.57
N LEU A 138 -4.25 14.26 3.13
CA LEU A 138 -3.38 13.12 3.41
C LEU A 138 -2.74 12.56 2.14
N ASN A 139 -3.51 12.40 1.06
CA ASN A 139 -2.99 11.92 -0.22
C ASN A 139 -1.93 12.87 -0.79
N GLU A 140 -2.18 14.18 -0.72
CA GLU A 140 -1.23 15.16 -1.22
C GLU A 140 0.09 15.13 -0.43
N LEU A 141 0.03 14.98 0.89
CA LEU A 141 1.23 14.78 1.71
C LEU A 141 2.00 13.54 1.28
N LEU A 142 1.33 12.40 1.12
CA LEU A 142 1.96 11.15 0.68
C LEU A 142 2.62 11.29 -0.70
N VAL A 143 1.94 11.95 -1.64
CA VAL A 143 2.49 12.20 -2.99
C VAL A 143 3.72 13.10 -2.95
N LYS A 144 3.81 14.04 -2.01
CA LYS A 144 4.94 14.98 -1.96
C LYS A 144 6.11 14.51 -1.13
N LEU A 145 5.84 13.76 -0.06
CA LEU A 145 6.85 13.41 0.94
C LEU A 145 7.36 11.97 0.82
N LEU A 146 6.64 11.06 0.15
CA LEU A 146 7.14 9.70 -0.05
C LEU A 146 7.98 9.57 -1.31
N ALA A 147 9.12 8.89 -1.19
CA ALA A 147 9.83 8.36 -2.35
C ALA A 147 8.96 7.32 -3.09
N ARG A 148 9.26 7.10 -4.37
CA ARG A 148 8.65 5.99 -5.11
C ARG A 148 9.35 4.69 -4.73
N ASP A 149 8.59 3.61 -4.74
CA ASP A 149 9.10 2.25 -4.50
C ASP A 149 9.79 2.05 -3.13
N ASP A 150 9.51 2.92 -2.16
CA ASP A 150 10.00 2.82 -0.78
C ASP A 150 8.87 2.41 0.17
N ALA A 151 9.02 1.25 0.80
CA ALA A 151 7.96 0.61 1.56
C ALA A 151 7.84 1.19 2.98
N HIS A 152 6.64 1.65 3.34
CA HIS A 152 6.31 2.10 4.69
C HIS A 152 5.08 1.37 5.25
N PRO A 153 5.17 0.06 5.61
CA PRO A 153 4.02 -0.71 6.05
C PRO A 153 3.31 -0.14 7.28
N ARG A 154 4.07 0.42 8.24
CA ARG A 154 3.50 1.06 9.43
C ARG A 154 2.73 2.33 9.08
N LEU A 155 3.28 3.14 8.17
CA LEU A 155 2.59 4.33 7.67
C LEU A 155 1.32 3.96 6.90
N PHE A 156 1.34 2.87 6.14
CA PHE A 156 0.16 2.33 5.48
C PHE A 156 -0.92 1.95 6.51
N ASP A 157 -0.55 1.23 7.57
CA ASP A 157 -1.49 0.85 8.64
C ASP A 157 -2.04 2.12 9.35
N HIS A 158 -1.20 3.14 9.59
CA HIS A 158 -1.63 4.45 10.08
C HIS A 158 -2.58 5.18 9.13
N TYR A 159 -2.32 5.14 7.82
CA TYR A 159 -3.19 5.75 6.80
C TYR A 159 -4.59 5.11 6.82
N VAL A 160 -4.66 3.77 6.87
CA VAL A 160 -5.92 3.02 6.99
C VAL A 160 -6.69 3.44 8.25
N ALA A 161 -6.01 3.47 9.41
CA ALA A 161 -6.62 3.88 10.66
C ALA A 161 -7.13 5.32 10.62
N THR A 162 -6.36 6.23 9.99
CA THR A 162 -6.70 7.65 9.82
C THR A 162 -7.96 7.82 8.96
N LEU A 163 -8.04 7.14 7.82
CA LEU A 163 -9.24 7.18 6.97
C LEU A 163 -10.46 6.63 7.71
N ASN A 164 -10.30 5.52 8.45
CA ASN A 164 -11.39 4.93 9.20
C ASN A 164 -11.91 5.86 10.32
N GLN A 165 -11.00 6.49 11.07
CA GLN A 165 -11.36 7.49 12.09
C GLN A 165 -12.11 8.69 11.49
N LEU A 166 -11.62 9.23 10.36
CA LEU A 166 -12.28 10.33 9.66
C LEU A 166 -13.68 9.94 9.16
N ALA A 167 -13.83 8.71 8.64
CA ALA A 167 -15.14 8.21 8.19
C ALA A 167 -16.15 8.05 9.34
N HIS A 168 -15.66 7.81 10.57
CA HIS A 168 -16.47 7.73 11.78
C HIS A 168 -16.60 9.08 12.52
N ASN A 169 -16.27 10.19 11.87
CA ASN A 169 -16.39 11.55 12.41
C ASN A 169 -15.54 11.84 13.65
N GLU A 170 -14.42 11.14 13.82
CA GLU A 170 -13.43 11.52 14.83
C GLU A 170 -12.88 12.92 14.54
N PRO A 171 -12.51 13.72 15.57
CA PRO A 171 -12.11 15.11 15.39
C PRO A 171 -10.91 15.27 14.43
N PRO A 172 -11.09 15.88 13.24
CA PRO A 172 -10.00 15.98 12.26
C PRO A 172 -8.72 16.65 12.78
N PRO A 173 -8.75 17.69 13.64
CA PRO A 173 -7.53 18.26 14.20
C PRO A 173 -6.62 17.22 14.86
N ILE A 174 -7.20 16.28 15.60
CA ILE A 174 -6.49 15.21 16.32
C ILE A 174 -5.99 14.14 15.36
N VAL A 175 -6.91 13.59 14.55
CA VAL A 175 -6.63 12.50 13.61
C VAL A 175 -5.51 12.88 12.64
N LEU A 176 -5.56 14.10 12.10
CA LEU A 176 -4.53 14.61 11.20
C LEU A 176 -3.17 14.79 11.91
N ARG A 177 -3.11 15.26 13.17
CA ARG A 177 -1.83 15.39 13.88
C ARG A 177 -1.16 14.04 14.08
N LYS A 178 -1.93 13.01 14.44
CA LYS A 178 -1.41 11.64 14.61
C LYS A 178 -0.80 11.14 13.31
N PHE A 179 -1.53 11.25 12.19
CA PHE A 179 -1.03 10.84 10.89
C PHE A 179 0.22 11.61 10.47
N GLU A 180 0.22 12.93 10.55
CA GLU A 180 1.36 13.73 10.10
C GLU A 180 2.63 13.46 10.92
N ARG A 181 2.48 13.24 12.24
CA ARG A 181 3.61 12.83 13.07
C ARG A 181 4.12 11.45 12.67
N ALA A 182 3.23 10.49 12.42
CA ALA A 182 3.60 9.17 11.91
C ALA A 182 4.31 9.28 10.55
N LEU A 183 3.82 10.12 9.64
CA LEU A 183 4.44 10.38 8.35
C LEU A 183 5.88 10.86 8.49
N LEU A 184 6.13 11.92 9.28
CA LEU A 184 7.48 12.44 9.47
C LEU A 184 8.41 11.41 10.14
N LYS A 185 7.88 10.60 11.07
CA LYS A 185 8.65 9.54 11.73
C LYS A 185 9.05 8.44 10.75
N GLU A 186 8.09 7.95 9.97
CA GLU A 186 8.29 6.82 9.05
C GLU A 186 9.13 7.21 7.82
N THR A 187 9.16 8.49 7.43
CA THR A 187 10.09 9.00 6.41
C THR A 187 11.48 9.33 6.96
N GLY A 188 11.71 9.14 8.26
CA GLY A 188 13.01 9.32 8.90
C GLY A 188 13.44 10.79 9.08
N VAL A 189 12.54 11.74 8.89
CA VAL A 189 12.84 13.18 9.00
C VAL A 189 12.33 13.81 10.30
N ALA A 190 11.54 13.08 11.11
CA ALA A 190 11.12 13.58 12.42
C ALA A 190 12.26 13.56 13.43
N ALA A 191 12.50 14.71 14.06
CA ALA A 191 13.36 14.77 15.24
C ALA A 191 12.69 14.16 16.49
N GLU A 192 13.52 13.71 17.43
CA GLU A 192 13.07 13.19 18.75
C GLU A 192 12.44 14.32 19.58
N LEU A 193 11.11 14.34 19.73
CA LEU A 193 10.39 15.42 20.42
C LEU A 193 10.51 15.37 21.94
N THR A 194 10.99 14.27 22.53
CA THR A 194 11.05 14.07 23.99
C THR A 194 12.40 14.42 24.58
N ARG A 195 13.42 14.72 23.77
CA ARG A 195 14.77 15.02 24.24
C ARG A 195 15.21 16.38 23.75
N CYS A 196 15.59 17.23 24.70
CA CYS A 196 16.14 18.54 24.40
C CYS A 196 17.51 18.43 23.71
N THR A 197 17.65 19.06 22.55
CA THR A 197 18.88 19.04 21.75
C THR A 197 20.06 19.69 22.48
N ASP A 198 19.83 20.80 23.18
CA ASP A 198 20.88 21.58 23.84
C ASP A 198 21.38 20.87 25.11
N THR A 199 20.48 20.37 25.94
CA THR A 199 20.83 19.77 27.25
C THR A 199 20.99 18.25 27.21
N ARG A 200 20.52 17.61 26.13
CA ARG A 200 20.36 16.15 26.01
C ARG A 200 19.48 15.54 27.09
N ARG A 201 18.75 16.32 27.90
CA ARG A 201 17.81 15.80 28.91
C ARG A 201 16.41 15.66 28.32
N THR A 202 15.54 14.94 29.02
CA THR A 202 14.12 14.87 28.68
C THR A 202 13.51 16.27 28.68
N VAL A 203 12.63 16.53 27.71
CA VAL A 203 11.82 17.74 27.63
C VAL A 203 10.99 17.90 28.91
N GLN A 204 10.99 19.11 29.47
CA GLN A 204 10.27 19.45 30.69
C GLN A 204 8.93 20.08 30.34
N ALA A 205 7.85 19.66 31.02
CA ALA A 205 6.49 20.00 30.62
C ALA A 205 6.19 21.50 30.68
N ASP A 206 6.79 22.18 31.64
CA ASP A 206 6.62 23.59 32.01
C ASP A 206 7.54 24.56 31.26
N VAL A 207 8.48 24.04 30.46
CA VAL A 207 9.41 24.85 29.65
C VAL A 207 8.83 25.10 28.26
N VAL A 208 9.06 26.28 27.69
CA VAL A 208 8.70 26.61 26.31
C VAL A 208 9.86 26.29 25.37
N TYR A 209 9.53 25.59 24.29
CA TYR A 209 10.47 25.12 23.28
C TYR A 209 10.14 25.70 21.91
N VAL A 210 11.18 25.78 21.09
CA VAL A 210 11.06 25.77 19.63
C VAL A 210 11.66 24.46 19.12
N VAL A 211 11.17 23.97 17.98
CA VAL A 211 11.65 22.72 17.40
C VAL A 211 12.39 23.02 16.11
N ASP A 212 13.67 22.70 16.10
CA ASP A 212 14.46 22.66 14.89
C ASP A 212 14.04 21.41 14.08
N PRO A 213 13.65 21.55 12.79
CA PRO A 213 13.19 20.43 11.99
C PRO A 213 14.19 19.27 11.88
N GLU A 214 15.49 19.57 11.90
CA GLU A 214 16.54 18.56 11.74
C GLU A 214 17.09 18.09 13.09
N ARG A 215 17.09 18.96 14.10
CA ARG A 215 17.79 18.71 15.37
C ARG A 215 16.87 18.41 16.55
N GLY A 216 15.60 18.81 16.49
CA GLY A 216 14.64 18.62 17.56
C GLY A 216 14.47 19.81 18.51
N PRO A 217 13.84 19.59 19.67
CA PRO A 217 13.40 20.65 20.55
C PRO A 217 14.56 21.27 21.34
N ARG A 218 14.58 22.61 21.41
CA ARG A 218 15.44 23.37 22.32
C ARG A 218 14.64 24.49 23.01
N PRO A 219 15.06 24.97 24.19
CA PRO A 219 14.40 26.09 24.83
C PRO A 219 14.30 27.27 23.88
N GLU A 220 13.19 28.00 23.98
CA GLU A 220 12.99 29.20 23.17
C GLU A 220 14.02 30.28 23.49
N ARG A 221 14.27 31.13 22.50
CA ARG A 221 15.10 32.33 22.59
C ARG A 221 14.27 33.51 22.11
N ALA A 222 14.55 34.70 22.65
CA ALA A 222 13.76 35.89 22.38
C ALA A 222 13.62 36.22 20.87
N ALA A 223 14.67 35.96 20.09
CA ALA A 223 14.73 36.23 18.66
C ALA A 223 14.24 35.07 17.76
N ASP A 224 13.72 33.98 18.32
CA ASP A 224 13.29 32.83 17.52
C ASP A 224 12.06 33.17 16.65
N PRO A 225 12.11 32.90 15.33
CA PRO A 225 10.97 33.12 14.43
C PRO A 225 10.03 31.89 14.34
N TRP A 226 10.34 30.80 15.05
CA TRP A 226 9.63 29.53 14.95
C TRP A 226 8.48 29.43 15.96
N PRO A 227 7.48 28.57 15.71
CA PRO A 227 6.39 28.35 16.65
C PRO A 227 6.91 27.93 18.03
N ARG A 228 6.38 28.57 19.06
CA ARG A 228 6.65 28.28 20.46
C ARG A 228 5.63 27.28 20.97
N VAL A 229 6.10 26.22 21.59
CA VAL A 229 5.24 25.17 22.15
C VAL A 229 5.69 24.82 23.55
N ALA A 230 4.74 24.49 24.43
CA ALA A 230 5.05 23.97 25.74
C ALA A 230 5.67 22.57 25.60
N GLY A 231 6.62 22.23 26.49
CA GLY A 231 7.17 20.89 26.54
C GLY A 231 6.10 19.84 26.81
N LYS A 232 5.04 20.19 27.56
CA LYS A 232 3.85 19.34 27.72
C LYS A 232 3.28 18.91 26.37
N THR A 233 3.08 19.85 25.45
CA THR A 233 2.58 19.54 24.10
C THR A 233 3.48 18.58 23.34
N LEU A 234 4.81 18.72 23.44
CA LEU A 234 5.75 17.80 22.79
C LEU A 234 5.63 16.37 23.36
N LEU A 235 5.51 16.25 24.68
CA LEU A 235 5.34 14.97 25.37
C LEU A 235 3.98 14.33 25.06
N ASP A 236 2.91 15.12 25.01
CA ASP A 236 1.56 14.68 24.67
C ASP A 236 1.48 14.24 23.21
N MET A 237 2.10 15.00 22.30
CA MET A 237 2.28 14.61 20.91
C MET A 237 2.99 13.27 20.81
N GLU A 238 4.08 13.01 21.55
CA GLU A 238 4.74 11.70 21.49
C GLU A 238 3.82 10.55 21.94
N ARG A 239 2.96 10.79 22.93
CA ARG A 239 2.01 9.82 23.49
C ARG A 239 0.70 9.68 22.70
N GLU A 240 0.53 10.47 21.64
CA GLU A 240 -0.75 10.60 20.92
C GLU A 240 -1.93 11.10 21.75
N ASP A 241 -1.65 11.80 22.84
CA ASP A 241 -2.66 12.42 23.68
C ASP A 241 -2.93 13.84 23.19
N TYR A 242 -4.16 14.10 22.76
CA TYR A 242 -4.59 15.41 22.29
C TYR A 242 -5.86 15.89 23.03
N GLN A 243 -6.11 15.38 24.24
CA GLN A 243 -7.26 15.80 25.04
C GLN A 243 -7.18 17.29 25.43
N ASP A 244 -5.96 17.80 25.61
CA ASP A 244 -5.70 19.18 25.99
C ASP A 244 -5.80 20.16 24.79
N ALA A 245 -6.59 21.22 24.95
CA ALA A 245 -6.85 22.19 23.89
C ALA A 245 -5.60 22.99 23.48
N ALA A 246 -4.72 23.30 24.44
CA ALA A 246 -3.45 23.98 24.15
C ALA A 246 -2.56 23.09 23.29
N THR A 247 -2.50 21.79 23.61
CA THR A 247 -1.78 20.79 22.82
C THR A 247 -2.33 20.68 21.40
N GLN A 248 -3.64 20.68 21.19
CA GLN A 248 -4.21 20.70 19.84
C GLN A 248 -3.81 21.95 19.04
N ALA A 249 -3.88 23.13 19.66
CA ALA A 249 -3.54 24.40 19.01
C ALA A 249 -2.04 24.49 18.65
N GLN A 250 -1.18 24.18 19.62
CA GLN A 250 0.27 24.26 19.49
C GLN A 250 0.81 23.19 18.53
N SER A 251 0.34 21.95 18.62
CA SER A 251 0.73 20.88 17.68
C SER A 251 0.34 21.19 16.24
N LYS A 252 -0.83 21.81 16.00
CA LYS A 252 -1.25 22.26 14.66
C LYS A 252 -0.31 23.33 14.10
N GLN A 253 0.16 24.25 14.92
CA GLN A 253 1.11 25.28 14.49
C GLN A 253 2.50 24.69 14.22
N LEU A 254 2.98 23.87 15.14
CA LEU A 254 4.27 23.18 15.03
C LEU A 254 4.32 22.28 13.80
N MET A 255 3.36 21.37 13.63
CA MET A 255 3.35 20.42 12.51
C MET A 255 3.25 21.12 11.16
N ARG A 256 2.53 22.25 11.09
CA ARG A 256 2.49 23.07 9.87
C ARG A 256 3.88 23.61 9.52
N PHE A 257 4.63 24.08 10.52
CA PHE A 257 6.00 24.57 10.32
C PHE A 257 6.94 23.43 9.89
N LEU A 258 6.91 22.29 10.59
CA LEU A 258 7.74 21.12 10.28
C LEU A 258 7.44 20.57 8.87
N LEU A 259 6.17 20.37 8.52
CA LEU A 259 5.79 19.93 7.18
C LEU A 259 6.19 20.95 6.11
N ALA A 260 6.01 22.25 6.36
CA ALA A 260 6.40 23.27 5.39
C ALA A 260 7.91 23.25 5.11
N HIS A 261 8.73 23.00 6.14
CA HIS A 261 10.17 22.82 5.98
C HIS A 261 10.49 21.61 5.08
N HIS A 262 9.92 20.44 5.36
CA HIS A 262 10.17 19.23 4.57
C HIS A 262 9.56 19.25 3.16
N LEU A 263 8.53 20.07 2.94
CA LEU A 263 7.96 20.31 1.60
C LEU A 263 8.83 21.24 0.73
N GLY A 264 9.87 21.88 1.29
CA GLY A 264 10.82 22.69 0.52
C GLY A 264 10.16 23.86 -0.24
N GLY A 265 9.06 24.41 0.28
CA GLY A 265 8.30 25.48 -0.37
C GLY A 265 7.22 25.03 -1.36
N ALA A 266 7.04 23.72 -1.58
CA ALA A 266 5.94 23.22 -2.40
C ALA A 266 4.58 23.52 -1.73
N PRO A 267 3.67 24.30 -2.35
CA PRO A 267 2.39 24.64 -1.76
C PRO A 267 1.48 23.41 -1.72
N LEU A 268 0.66 23.26 -0.69
CA LEU A 268 -0.40 22.23 -0.65
C LEU A 268 -1.68 22.80 -1.28
N ASN A 269 -2.07 22.24 -2.43
CA ASN A 269 -3.23 22.66 -3.21
C ASN A 269 -4.54 22.41 -2.44
N THR A 270 -4.63 21.31 -1.71
CA THR A 270 -5.80 21.00 -0.87
C THR A 270 -6.02 22.01 0.25
N ARG A 271 -4.93 22.60 0.77
CA ARG A 271 -5.01 23.67 1.76
C ARG A 271 -5.60 24.94 1.16
N GLN A 272 -5.22 25.30 -0.07
CA GLN A 272 -5.80 26.44 -0.77
C GLN A 272 -7.30 26.25 -0.97
N ILE A 273 -7.70 25.06 -1.45
CA ILE A 273 -9.13 24.71 -1.64
C ILE A 273 -9.90 24.76 -0.31
N LEU A 274 -9.33 24.27 0.79
CA LEU A 274 -9.96 24.36 2.12
C LEU A 274 -10.12 25.80 2.60
N ILE A 275 -9.14 26.66 2.35
CA ILE A 275 -9.23 28.09 2.68
C ILE A 275 -10.33 28.75 1.85
N ASP A 276 -10.37 28.48 0.55
CA ASP A 276 -11.33 29.07 -0.39
C ASP A 276 -12.78 28.61 -0.09
N LEU A 277 -12.98 27.35 0.30
CA LEU A 277 -14.29 26.80 0.68
C LEU A 277 -14.80 27.27 2.05
N MET A 278 -13.90 27.67 2.96
CA MET A 278 -14.26 28.22 4.28
C MET A 278 -14.48 29.74 4.26
N GLN A 279 -14.24 30.41 3.12
CA GLN A 279 -14.44 31.84 2.91
C GLN A 279 -15.72 32.18 2.11
N LEU A 280 -16.53 31.17 1.77
CA LEU A 280 -17.88 31.28 1.20
C LEU A 280 -18.94 31.03 2.28
#